data_AF-A0A2T0GSH2-F1
#
_entry.id   AF-A0A2T0GSH2-F1
#
_cell.length_a   1.000
_cell.length_b   1.000
_cell.length_c   1.000
_cell.angle_alpha   90.00
_cell.angle_beta   90.00
_cell.angle_gamma   90.00
#
_symmetry.space_group_name_H-M   'P 1'
#
loop_
_entity.id
_entity.type
_entity.pdbx_description
1 polymer ?
#
loop_
_entity_poly.entity_id
_entity_poly.type
_entity_poly.pdbx_seq_one_letter_code
_entity_poly.pdbx_strand_id
1 'polypeptide(L)'
;MTTTALSCGNVDHGTRPERAGLRWFDLPAQPRREDVDPILAETTDRVIVHGTDADLAAVVLRLLRRDLLSTLAVGYVPVVTSPASALWGIPVGNFEQALDSPSTPSPLIRDDSGGVLLGRGVIAPITGQVYCDDRRMLHGSARAVEVFPDPAAPARPEPT
;
A
#
# COMPACT_ATOMS: atom_id res chain seq x y z
N MET A 1 -11.43 -19.82 -2.12
CA MET A 1 -10.83 -18.48 -2.17
C MET A 1 -10.84 -17.95 -0.74
N THR A 2 -9.66 -17.81 -0.12
CA THR A 2 -9.53 -17.31 1.25
C THR A 2 -9.05 -15.87 1.22
N THR A 3 -9.82 -14.97 1.83
CA THR A 3 -9.43 -13.57 2.01
C THR A 3 -8.85 -13.42 3.41
N THR A 4 -7.61 -12.93 3.48
CA THR A 4 -6.95 -12.59 4.73
C THR A 4 -7.16 -11.10 4.98
N ALA A 5 -7.66 -10.72 6.16
CA ALA A 5 -7.75 -9.33 6.59
C ALA A 5 -6.84 -9.08 7.80
N LEU A 6 -6.01 -8.06 7.67
CA LEU A 6 -5.02 -7.63 8.65
C LEU A 6 -5.52 -6.35 9.31
N SER A 7 -5.85 -6.44 10.60
CA SER A 7 -6.24 -5.29 11.41
C SER A 7 -5.01 -4.81 12.17
N CYS A 8 -4.41 -3.72 11.71
CA CYS A 8 -3.17 -3.22 12.32
C CYS A 8 -3.47 -2.40 13.58
N GLY A 9 -2.50 -2.27 14.48
CA GLY A 9 -2.71 -1.77 15.86
C GLY A 9 -3.19 -0.32 15.99
N ASN A 10 -3.42 0.38 14.89
CA ASN A 10 -3.93 1.74 14.81
C ASN A 10 -5.46 1.82 14.66
N VAL A 11 -6.18 0.71 14.85
CA VAL A 11 -7.61 0.61 14.52
C VAL A 11 -8.45 0.06 15.67
N ASP A 12 -9.67 0.55 15.82
CA ASP A 12 -10.69 -0.12 16.65
C ASP A 12 -11.14 -1.40 15.93
N HIS A 13 -11.14 -2.50 16.68
CA HIS A 13 -11.42 -3.84 16.18
C HIS A 13 -12.91 -4.14 16.09
N GLY A 14 -13.78 -3.27 16.64
CA GLY A 14 -15.23 -3.50 16.71
C GLY A 14 -16.00 -3.41 15.39
N THR A 15 -15.42 -2.83 14.32
CA THR A 15 -16.10 -2.58 13.03
C THR A 15 -15.69 -3.56 11.93
N ARG A 16 -15.56 -4.86 12.26
CA ARG A 16 -15.15 -5.89 11.29
C ARG A 16 -16.35 -6.63 10.73
N PRO A 17 -16.52 -6.70 9.39
CA PRO A 17 -17.52 -7.60 8.81
C PRO A 17 -17.16 -9.07 9.06
N GLU A 18 -18.17 -9.87 9.33
CA GLU A 18 -18.09 -11.33 9.32
C GLU A 18 -18.55 -11.85 7.96
N ARG A 19 -17.69 -12.59 7.25
CA ARG A 19 -17.99 -13.21 5.96
C ARG A 19 -17.37 -14.60 5.87
N ALA A 20 -18.03 -15.50 5.17
CA ALA A 20 -17.49 -16.82 4.89
C ALA A 20 -16.16 -16.72 4.14
N GLY A 21 -15.12 -17.39 4.64
CA GLY A 21 -13.78 -17.37 4.02
C GLY A 21 -12.91 -16.15 4.33
N LEU A 22 -13.43 -15.18 5.10
CA LEU A 22 -12.65 -14.04 5.61
C LEU A 22 -11.98 -14.40 6.94
N ARG A 23 -10.66 -14.31 7.01
CA ARG A 23 -9.87 -14.56 8.23
C ARG A 23 -9.23 -13.29 8.73
N TRP A 24 -9.56 -12.89 9.96
CA TRP A 24 -9.00 -11.71 10.61
C TRP A 24 -7.74 -12.04 11.42
N PHE A 25 -6.75 -11.15 11.34
CA PHE A 25 -5.54 -11.19 12.14
C PHE A 25 -5.26 -9.83 12.75
N ASP A 26 -4.96 -9.82 14.03
CA ASP A 26 -4.61 -8.62 14.79
C ASP A 26 -3.11 -8.47 14.80
N LEU A 27 -2.64 -7.34 14.27
CA LEU A 27 -1.22 -7.05 14.11
C LEU A 27 -0.84 -5.76 14.82
N PRO A 28 0.42 -5.57 15.24
CA PRO A 28 0.88 -4.27 15.72
C PRO A 28 0.82 -3.21 14.61
N ALA A 29 0.93 -1.93 14.98
CA ALA A 29 1.15 -0.86 14.03
C ALA A 29 2.48 -1.08 13.27
N GLN A 30 2.49 -0.83 11.96
CA GLN A 30 3.60 -1.06 11.05
C GLN A 30 4.18 -2.47 11.21
N PRO A 31 3.38 -3.51 10.90
CA PRO A 31 3.74 -4.88 11.21
C PRO A 31 4.98 -5.33 10.44
N ARG A 32 5.77 -6.19 11.08
CA ARG A 32 7.09 -6.60 10.61
C ARG A 32 7.04 -7.98 9.97
N ARG A 33 8.22 -8.49 9.64
CA ARG A 33 8.38 -9.79 8.99
C ARG A 33 7.72 -10.90 9.82
N GLU A 34 8.04 -10.94 11.10
CA GLU A 34 7.57 -11.92 12.07
C GLU A 34 6.04 -11.94 12.21
N ASP A 35 5.39 -10.79 12.01
CA ASP A 35 3.95 -10.62 12.12
C ASP A 35 3.23 -11.08 10.84
N VAL A 36 3.76 -10.69 9.68
CA VAL A 36 3.03 -10.80 8.39
C VAL A 36 3.38 -12.07 7.62
N ASP A 37 4.66 -12.48 7.60
CA ASP A 37 5.11 -13.58 6.74
C ASP A 37 4.41 -14.92 7.01
N PRO A 38 4.18 -15.34 8.28
CA PRO A 38 3.46 -16.57 8.57
C PRO A 38 2.04 -16.56 8.00
N ILE A 39 1.34 -15.43 8.09
CA ILE A 39 -0.03 -15.28 7.60
C ILE A 39 -0.06 -15.36 6.07
N LEU A 40 0.86 -14.65 5.40
CA LEU A 40 0.96 -14.65 3.94
C LEU A 40 1.27 -16.03 3.36
N ALA A 41 1.92 -16.93 4.11
CA ALA A 41 2.18 -18.30 3.65
C ALA A 41 0.91 -19.12 3.46
N GLU A 42 -0.19 -18.74 4.13
CA GLU A 42 -1.49 -19.40 4.03
C GLU A 42 -2.52 -18.60 3.21
N THR A 43 -2.15 -17.40 2.72
CA THR A 43 -3.04 -16.57 1.90
C THR A 43 -2.97 -17.02 0.44
N THR A 44 -4.13 -17.16 -0.20
CA THR A 44 -4.20 -17.72 -1.56
C THR A 44 -4.78 -16.78 -2.61
N ASP A 45 -5.47 -15.70 -2.21
CA ASP A 45 -6.22 -14.86 -3.15
C ASP A 45 -6.03 -13.37 -2.86
N ARG A 46 -6.41 -12.94 -1.65
CA ARG A 46 -6.44 -11.51 -1.30
C ARG A 46 -5.96 -11.24 0.11
N VAL A 47 -5.20 -10.16 0.26
CA VAL A 47 -4.83 -9.54 1.54
C VAL A 47 -5.52 -8.18 1.65
N ILE A 48 -6.30 -7.98 2.70
CA ILE A 48 -6.91 -6.69 3.03
C ILE A 48 -6.15 -6.09 4.20
N VAL A 49 -5.73 -4.83 4.09
CA VAL A 49 -5.10 -4.09 5.19
C VAL A 49 -6.08 -3.05 5.71
N HIS A 50 -6.50 -3.20 6.95
CA HIS A 50 -7.24 -2.19 7.69
C HIS A 50 -6.27 -1.42 8.60
N GLY A 51 -5.99 -0.16 8.27
CA GLY A 51 -4.95 0.62 8.94
C GLY A 51 -4.58 1.93 8.25
N THR A 52 -3.42 2.46 8.61
CA THR A 52 -2.81 3.66 8.05
C THR A 52 -2.02 3.37 6.77
N ASP A 53 -1.58 4.41 6.05
CA ASP A 53 -0.68 4.27 4.90
C ASP A 53 0.62 3.52 5.26
N ALA A 54 1.12 3.70 6.48
CA ALA A 54 2.33 3.04 6.93
C ALA A 54 2.11 1.53 7.19
N ASP A 55 0.93 1.16 7.67
CA ASP A 55 0.55 -0.25 7.84
C ASP A 55 0.43 -0.93 6.48
N LEU A 56 -0.23 -0.27 5.52
CA LEU A 56 -0.32 -0.74 4.14
C LEU A 56 1.07 -0.88 3.50
N ALA A 57 1.93 0.12 3.65
CA ALA A 57 3.29 0.08 3.12
C ALA A 57 4.11 -1.07 3.70
N ALA A 58 3.98 -1.34 5.01
CA ALA A 58 4.68 -2.44 5.66
C ALA A 58 4.25 -3.80 5.08
N VAL A 59 2.95 -4.03 4.89
CA VAL A 59 2.42 -5.27 4.31
C VAL A 59 2.81 -5.41 2.83
N VAL A 60 2.64 -4.35 2.02
CA VAL A 60 3.02 -4.36 0.60
C VAL A 60 4.51 -4.62 0.42
N LEU A 61 5.35 -4.06 1.30
CA LEU A 61 6.79 -4.35 1.28
C LEU A 61 7.08 -5.83 1.56
N ARG A 62 6.31 -6.50 2.43
CA ARG A 62 6.43 -7.95 2.64
C ARG A 62 5.98 -8.75 1.41
N LEU A 63 4.87 -8.38 0.79
CA LEU A 63 4.41 -9.00 -0.46
C LEU A 63 5.46 -8.87 -1.57
N LEU A 64 6.05 -7.68 -1.73
CA LEU A 64 7.13 -7.43 -2.69
C LEU A 64 8.34 -8.34 -2.42
N ARG A 65 8.81 -8.41 -1.17
CA ARG A 65 9.97 -9.23 -0.76
C ARG A 65 9.75 -10.73 -0.89
N ARG A 66 8.49 -11.17 -0.95
CA ARG A 66 8.10 -12.58 -1.12
C ARG A 66 7.67 -12.92 -2.54
N ASP A 67 7.76 -11.98 -3.48
CA ASP A 67 7.31 -12.15 -4.86
C ASP A 67 5.81 -12.52 -4.95
N LEU A 68 4.98 -11.90 -4.11
CA LEU A 68 3.54 -12.18 -4.00
C LEU A 68 2.65 -11.09 -4.62
N LEU A 69 3.20 -9.99 -5.11
CA LEU A 69 2.39 -8.90 -5.69
C LEU A 69 1.74 -9.27 -7.03
N SER A 70 2.28 -10.26 -7.74
CA SER A 70 1.72 -10.78 -8.99
C SER A 70 0.63 -11.83 -8.77
N THR A 71 0.55 -12.40 -7.56
CA THR A 71 -0.33 -13.53 -7.23
C THR A 71 -1.45 -13.17 -6.26
N LEU A 72 -1.22 -12.21 -5.37
CA LEU A 72 -2.21 -11.78 -4.37
C LEU A 72 -2.73 -10.39 -4.67
N ALA A 73 -4.07 -10.25 -4.66
CA ALA A 73 -4.71 -8.95 -4.68
C ALA A 73 -4.55 -8.23 -3.33
N VAL A 74 -4.37 -6.91 -3.36
CA VAL A 74 -4.29 -6.06 -2.16
C VAL A 74 -5.52 -5.18 -2.06
N GLY A 75 -6.26 -5.32 -0.96
CA GLY A 75 -7.31 -4.39 -0.56
C GLY A 75 -6.81 -3.46 0.54
N TYR A 76 -7.28 -2.21 0.54
CA TYR A 76 -6.95 -1.24 1.58
C TYR A 76 -8.23 -0.66 2.18
N VAL A 77 -8.31 -0.66 3.51
CA VAL A 77 -9.38 -0.02 4.28
C VAL A 77 -8.71 1.04 5.16
N PRO A 78 -8.72 2.31 4.75
CA PRO A 78 -8.12 3.38 5.54
C PRO A 78 -8.94 3.64 6.80
N VAL A 79 -8.26 3.95 7.91
CA VAL A 79 -8.91 4.42 9.15
C VAL A 79 -9.14 5.91 9.22
N VAL A 80 -8.48 6.66 8.34
CA VAL A 80 -8.63 8.10 8.20
C VAL A 80 -8.28 8.47 6.76
N THR A 81 -8.80 9.59 6.27
CA THR A 81 -8.38 10.13 4.98
C THR A 81 -6.88 10.36 5.01
N SER A 82 -6.17 9.73 4.07
CA SER A 82 -4.72 9.73 3.96
C SER A 82 -4.30 10.07 2.53
N PRO A 83 -3.01 10.39 2.30
CA PRO A 83 -2.51 10.57 0.94
C PRO A 83 -2.80 9.38 0.02
N ALA A 84 -2.62 8.13 0.47
CA ALA A 84 -2.95 6.97 -0.36
C ALA A 84 -4.47 6.85 -0.57
N SER A 85 -5.29 7.02 0.47
CA SER A 85 -6.74 6.92 0.32
C SER A 85 -7.28 7.97 -0.64
N ALA A 86 -6.76 9.20 -0.57
CA ALA A 86 -7.16 10.30 -1.45
C ALA A 86 -6.71 10.06 -2.89
N LEU A 87 -5.46 9.61 -3.10
CA LEU A 87 -4.91 9.32 -4.42
C LEU A 87 -5.72 8.25 -5.16
N TRP A 88 -6.15 7.21 -4.44
CA TRP A 88 -6.86 6.06 -5.00
C TRP A 88 -8.39 6.17 -4.88
N GLY A 89 -8.92 7.28 -4.35
CA GLY A 89 -10.36 7.49 -4.17
C GLY A 89 -11.02 6.47 -3.24
N ILE A 90 -10.30 5.99 -2.22
CA ILE A 90 -10.76 4.96 -1.28
C ILE A 90 -11.40 5.64 -0.05
N PRO A 91 -12.70 5.42 0.23
CA PRO A 91 -13.34 5.94 1.42
C PRO A 91 -12.84 5.23 2.69
N VAL A 92 -12.81 5.98 3.79
CA VAL A 92 -12.48 5.46 5.13
C VAL A 92 -13.48 4.37 5.54
N GLY A 93 -12.97 3.26 6.07
CA GLY A 93 -13.78 2.17 6.62
C GLY A 93 -14.62 1.38 5.61
N ASN A 94 -14.43 1.57 4.29
CA ASN A 94 -15.21 0.86 3.27
C ASN A 94 -14.68 -0.56 3.02
N PHE A 95 -15.07 -1.51 3.88
CA PHE A 95 -14.68 -2.91 3.75
C PHE A 95 -15.24 -3.57 2.49
N GLU A 96 -16.47 -3.22 2.10
CA GLU A 96 -17.14 -3.79 0.92
C GLU A 96 -16.33 -3.54 -0.35
N GLN A 97 -15.82 -2.32 -0.52
CA GLN A 97 -14.95 -1.99 -1.66
C GLN A 97 -13.65 -2.82 -1.63
N ALA A 98 -12.99 -2.96 -0.47
CA ALA A 98 -11.75 -3.73 -0.37
C ALA A 98 -11.94 -5.25 -0.57
N LEU A 99 -13.12 -5.78 -0.21
CA LEU A 99 -13.49 -7.18 -0.34
C LEU A 99 -13.91 -7.54 -1.77
N ASP A 100 -14.80 -6.74 -2.37
CA ASP A 100 -15.57 -7.16 -3.53
C ASP A 100 -15.11 -6.49 -4.83
N SER A 101 -14.32 -5.41 -4.77
CA SER A 101 -13.86 -4.72 -5.99
C SER A 101 -12.78 -5.52 -6.71
N PRO A 102 -12.81 -5.54 -8.07
CA PRO A 102 -11.75 -6.16 -8.85
C PRO A 102 -10.43 -5.42 -8.60
N SER A 103 -9.33 -6.18 -8.54
CA SER A 103 -8.00 -5.60 -8.44
C SER A 103 -7.58 -5.02 -9.79
N THR A 104 -7.05 -3.80 -9.78
CA THR A 104 -6.43 -3.17 -10.93
C THR A 104 -4.91 -3.09 -10.73
N PRO A 105 -4.09 -3.28 -11.78
CA PRO A 105 -2.67 -2.99 -11.69
C PRO A 105 -2.46 -1.52 -11.30
N SER A 106 -1.60 -1.28 -10.32
CA SER A 106 -1.28 0.06 -9.81
C SER A 106 0.24 0.25 -9.74
N PRO A 107 0.78 1.42 -10.10
CA PRO A 107 2.21 1.70 -9.92
C PRO A 107 2.61 1.63 -8.45
N LEU A 108 3.75 0.98 -8.19
CA LEU A 108 4.41 0.95 -6.90
C LEU A 108 5.73 1.71 -7.01
N ILE A 109 5.88 2.79 -6.25
CA ILE A 109 7.13 3.52 -6.19
C ILE A 109 8.02 2.89 -5.11
N ARG A 110 9.30 2.72 -5.42
CA ARG A 110 10.32 2.22 -4.49
C ARG A 110 11.39 3.28 -4.31
N ASP A 111 11.93 3.32 -3.10
CA ASP A 111 13.16 4.06 -2.83
C ASP A 111 14.38 3.13 -2.80
N ASP A 112 15.57 3.74 -2.79
CA ASP A 112 16.86 3.05 -2.75
C ASP A 112 17.18 2.43 -1.38
N SER A 113 16.50 2.87 -0.32
CA SER A 113 16.53 2.22 1.00
C SER A 113 15.72 0.92 1.06
N GLY A 114 15.00 0.59 -0.03
CA GLY A 114 14.15 -0.59 -0.14
C GLY A 114 12.77 -0.42 0.49
N GLY A 115 12.33 0.82 0.70
CA GLY A 115 10.98 1.19 1.07
C GLY A 115 10.04 1.24 -0.14
N VAL A 116 8.75 1.44 0.14
CA VAL A 116 7.69 1.60 -0.87
C VAL A 116 6.86 2.83 -0.57
N LEU A 117 6.39 3.49 -1.62
CA LEU A 117 5.49 4.63 -1.56
C LEU A 117 4.20 4.32 -2.34
N LEU A 118 3.07 4.37 -1.64
CA LEU A 118 1.73 4.03 -2.14
C LEU A 118 0.79 5.24 -2.27
N GLY A 119 1.20 6.38 -1.72
CA GLY A 119 0.43 7.62 -1.69
C GLY A 119 1.30 8.80 -2.11
N ARG A 120 1.75 9.61 -1.16
CA ARG A 120 2.59 10.79 -1.44
C ARG A 120 3.83 10.85 -0.55
N GLY A 121 5.00 10.95 -1.17
CA GLY A 121 6.27 11.25 -0.54
C GLY A 121 6.66 12.70 -0.76
N VAL A 122 7.27 13.33 0.24
CA VAL A 122 7.67 14.75 0.18
C VAL A 122 9.11 14.89 0.63
N ILE A 123 9.93 15.53 -0.19
CA ILE A 123 11.29 15.94 0.16
C ILE A 123 11.26 17.46 0.32
N ALA A 124 11.39 17.94 1.56
CA ALA A 124 11.27 19.36 1.88
C ALA A 124 12.07 19.76 3.13
N PRO A 125 12.69 20.95 3.15
CA PRO A 125 13.06 21.75 1.97
C PRO A 125 14.13 21.03 1.14
N ILE A 126 14.33 21.42 -0.12
CA ILE A 126 15.36 20.81 -0.96
C ILE A 126 16.20 21.86 -1.69
N THR A 127 17.51 21.65 -1.70
CA THR A 127 18.46 22.32 -2.60
C THR A 127 19.33 21.26 -3.23
N GLY A 128 19.37 21.20 -4.55
CA GLY A 128 20.12 20.20 -5.28
C GLY A 128 19.61 20.00 -6.70
N GLN A 129 19.58 18.75 -7.14
CA GLN A 129 19.12 18.37 -8.45
C GLN A 129 18.15 17.20 -8.36
N VAL A 130 17.08 17.25 -9.16
CA VAL A 130 16.13 16.16 -9.31
C VAL A 130 16.02 15.84 -10.77
N TYR A 131 16.09 14.55 -11.10
CA TYR A 131 15.96 14.03 -12.44
C TYR A 131 14.79 13.05 -12.48
N CYS A 132 14.05 13.08 -13.58
CA CYS A 132 13.07 12.07 -13.95
C CYS A 132 13.50 11.55 -15.31
N ASP A 133 13.95 10.30 -15.36
CA ASP A 133 14.68 9.74 -16.50
C ASP A 133 15.87 10.64 -16.91
N ASP A 134 15.94 11.06 -18.16
CA ASP A 134 16.96 11.97 -18.69
C ASP A 134 16.65 13.46 -18.45
N ARG A 135 15.46 13.76 -17.91
CA ARG A 135 14.98 15.14 -17.74
C ARG A 135 15.30 15.67 -16.35
N ARG A 136 16.04 16.78 -16.28
CA ARG A 136 16.26 17.52 -15.04
C ARG A 136 15.02 18.34 -14.66
N MET A 137 14.37 17.94 -13.56
CA MET A 137 13.17 18.58 -13.01
C MET A 137 13.51 19.74 -12.07
N LEU A 138 14.63 19.66 -11.34
CA LEU A 138 15.10 20.70 -10.44
C LEU A 138 16.61 20.91 -10.59
N HIS A 139 17.05 22.17 -10.51
CA HIS A 139 18.45 22.56 -10.31
C HIS A 139 18.47 23.82 -9.43
N GLY A 140 18.99 23.70 -8.20
CA GLY A 140 18.93 24.76 -7.20
C GLY A 140 17.93 24.43 -6.09
N SER A 141 17.25 25.44 -5.54
CA SER A 141 16.36 25.28 -4.40
C SER A 141 14.88 25.21 -4.77
N ALA A 142 14.11 24.45 -4.00
CA ALA A 142 12.66 24.41 -4.04
C ALA A 142 12.07 24.25 -2.63
N ARG A 143 10.80 24.66 -2.47
CA ARG A 143 10.08 24.48 -1.20
C ARG A 143 9.89 23.01 -0.85
N ALA A 144 9.56 22.21 -1.85
CA ALA A 144 9.37 20.78 -1.74
C ALA A 144 9.47 20.13 -3.12
N VAL A 145 9.77 18.84 -3.13
CA VAL A 145 9.53 17.92 -4.24
C VAL A 145 8.54 16.88 -3.75
N GLU A 146 7.41 16.75 -4.44
CA GLU A 146 6.38 15.76 -4.13
C GLU A 146 6.44 14.64 -5.18
N VAL A 147 6.37 13.41 -4.70
CA VAL A 147 6.37 12.19 -5.52
C VAL A 147 5.13 11.40 -5.15
N PHE A 148 4.39 10.90 -6.14
CA PHE A 148 3.23 10.06 -5.95
C PHE A 148 3.01 9.17 -7.18
N PRO A 149 2.42 7.97 -7.02
CA PRO A 149 2.00 7.14 -8.15
C PRO A 149 1.05 7.89 -9.07
N ASP A 150 1.18 7.71 -10.38
CA ASP A 150 0.19 8.19 -11.35
C ASP A 150 -0.94 7.14 -11.46
N PRO A 151 -2.18 7.45 -11.00
CA PRO A 151 -3.29 6.49 -11.06
C PRO A 151 -3.73 6.15 -12.48
N ALA A 152 -3.38 6.98 -13.46
CA ALA A 152 -3.70 6.78 -14.88
C ALA A 152 -2.58 6.07 -15.65
N ALA A 153 -1.45 5.74 -15.01
CA ALA A 153 -0.36 5.06 -15.67
C ALA A 153 -0.79 3.66 -16.14
N PRO A 154 -0.49 3.29 -17.41
CA PRO A 154 -0.83 1.97 -17.91
C PRO A 154 0.01 0.89 -17.21
N ALA A 155 -0.57 -0.30 -17.08
CA ALA A 155 0.18 -1.48 -16.65
C ALA A 155 1.35 -1.71 -17.60
N ARG A 156 2.55 -1.89 -17.05
CA ARG A 156 3.70 -2.31 -17.85
C ARG A 156 3.59 -3.79 -18.19
N PRO A 157 3.95 -4.21 -19.41
CA PRO A 157 3.91 -5.62 -19.83
C PRO A 157 4.91 -6.49 -19.04
N GLU A 158 5.99 -5.89 -18.52
CA GLU A 158 6.95 -6.54 -17.62
C GLU A 158 7.13 -5.70 -16.35
N PRO A 159 7.20 -6.33 -15.16
CA PRO A 159 7.64 -5.64 -13.95
C PRO A 159 9.10 -5.21 -14.12
N THR A 160 9.41 -3.95 -13.77
CA THR A 160 10.78 -3.39 -13.79
C THR A 160 11.37 -3.39 -12.40
#